data_AF-A0A354FE19-F1
#
_entry.id   AF-A0A354FE19-F1
#
_cell.length_a   1.000
_cell.length_b   1.000
_cell.length_c   1.000
_cell.angle_alpha   90.00
_cell.angle_beta   90.00
_cell.angle_gamma   90.00
#
_symmetry.space_group_name_H-M   'P 1'
#
loop_
_entity.id
_entity.type
_entity.pdbx_description
1 polymer ?
#
loop_
_entity_poly.entity_id
_entity_poly.type
_entity_poly.pdbx_seq_one_letter_code
_entity_poly.pdbx_strand_id
1 'polypeptide(L)' 'RFAGQLEGIVKKMKEEIGNDAVVVATGGLAELICSGTDCVDYIDPDITLWGLKIIYEKNK' A
#
# COMPACT_ATOMS: atom_id res chain seq x y z
N ARG A 1 -16.38 9.49 0.51
CA ARG A 1 -16.05 8.05 0.66
C ARG A 1 -14.55 7.96 0.87
N PHE A 2 -14.07 7.08 1.76
CA PHE A 2 -12.62 6.91 2.02
C PHE A 2 -11.85 6.53 0.74
N ALA A 3 -12.42 5.66 -0.10
CA ALA A 3 -11.84 5.28 -1.40
C ALA A 3 -11.53 6.48 -2.32
N GLY A 4 -12.43 7.46 -2.44
CA GLY A 4 -12.17 8.63 -3.31
C GLY A 4 -11.07 9.56 -2.79
N GLN A 5 -10.84 9.60 -1.47
CA GLN A 5 -9.69 10.33 -0.91
C GLN A 5 -8.39 9.58 -1.17
N LEU A 6 -8.39 8.25 -0.99
CA LEU A 6 -7.28 7.37 -1.30
C LEU A 6 -6.85 7.50 -2.77
N GLU A 7 -7.80 7.38 -3.70
CA GLU A 7 -7.58 7.52 -5.15
C GLU A 7 -6.90 8.84 -5.51
N GLY A 8 -7.37 9.96 -4.93
CA GLY A 8 -6.80 11.27 -5.17
C GLY A 8 -5.36 11.41 -4.67
N ILE A 9 -5.04 10.83 -3.52
CA ILE A 9 -3.69 10.83 -2.96
C ILE A 9 -2.77 9.95 -3.81
N VAL A 10 -3.19 8.71 -4.10
CA VAL A 10 -2.43 7.76 -4.92
C VAL A 10 -2.12 8.34 -6.29
N LYS A 11 -3.11 8.97 -6.93
CA LYS A 11 -2.93 9.61 -8.24
C LYS A 11 -1.85 10.69 -8.20
N LYS A 12 -1.92 11.62 -7.23
CA LYS A 12 -0.93 12.70 -7.08
C LYS A 12 0.47 12.15 -6.81
N MET A 13 0.58 11.12 -5.97
CA MET A 13 1.86 10.44 -5.73
C MET A 13 2.41 9.86 -7.03
N LYS A 14 1.63 9.07 -7.78
CA LYS A 14 2.07 8.49 -9.07
C LYS A 14 2.55 9.56 -10.06
N GLU A 15 1.88 10.71 -10.12
CA GLU A 15 2.30 11.84 -10.96
C GLU A 15 3.67 12.41 -10.56
N GLU A 16 4.06 12.34 -9.28
CA GLU A 16 5.34 12.86 -8.77
C GLU A 16 6.51 11.86 -8.87
N ILE A 17 6.28 10.58 -8.57
CA ILE A 17 7.36 9.56 -8.49
C ILE A 17 7.54 8.72 -9.78
N GLY A 18 6.59 8.79 -10.72
CA GLY A 18 6.53 7.93 -11.90
C GLY A 18 5.19 7.22 -11.96
N ASN A 19 4.49 7.35 -13.09
CA ASN A 19 3.10 6.89 -13.26
C ASN A 19 2.91 5.37 -13.13
N ASP A 20 3.99 4.61 -13.04
CA ASP A 20 4.05 3.16 -12.94
C ASP A 20 4.33 2.65 -11.51
N ALA A 21 4.33 3.53 -10.50
CA ALA A 21 4.54 3.10 -9.12
C ALA A 21 3.49 2.07 -8.67
N VAL A 22 3.98 1.00 -8.03
CA VAL A 22 3.14 -0.06 -7.45
C VAL A 22 2.57 0.42 -6.11
N VAL A 23 1.28 0.20 -5.91
CA VAL A 23 0.54 0.57 -4.70
C VAL A 23 0.19 -0.68 -3.92
N VAL A 24 0.75 -0.79 -2.72
CA VAL A 24 0.48 -1.89 -1.80
C VAL A 24 -0.21 -1.36 -0.55
N ALA A 25 -1.35 -1.93 -0.19
CA ALA A 25 -2.07 -1.63 1.04
C ALA A 25 -1.83 -2.70 2.11
N THR A 26 -1.80 -2.29 3.37
CA THR A 26 -1.65 -3.17 4.54
C THR A 26 -2.51 -2.70 5.71
N GLY A 27 -2.60 -3.49 6.77
CA GLY A 27 -3.41 -3.22 7.96
C GLY A 27 -4.82 -3.81 7.89
N GLY A 28 -5.42 -4.05 9.06
CA GLY A 28 -6.66 -4.86 9.18
C GLY A 28 -7.93 -4.29 8.55
N LEU A 29 -7.92 -3.04 8.09
CA LEU A 29 -9.04 -2.42 7.38
C LEU A 29 -8.80 -2.27 5.87
N ALA A 30 -7.64 -2.71 5.36
CA ALA A 30 -7.24 -2.51 3.96
C ALA A 30 -8.27 -3.11 2.99
N GLU A 31 -8.68 -4.36 3.22
CA GLU A 31 -9.69 -5.02 2.36
C GLU A 31 -10.99 -4.24 2.29
N LEU A 32 -11.51 -3.78 3.43
CA LEU A 32 -12.76 -3.02 3.50
C LEU A 32 -12.65 -1.65 2.80
N ILE A 33 -11.54 -0.95 2.99
CA ILE A 33 -11.34 0.39 2.42
C ILE A 33 -11.09 0.31 0.91
N CYS A 34 -10.40 -0.75 0.46
CA CYS A 34 -9.98 -0.92 -0.93
C CYS A 34 -10.99 -1.69 -1.79
N SER A 35 -12.02 -2.32 -1.21
CA SER A 35 -12.99 -3.18 -1.93
C SER A 35 -13.80 -2.49 -3.05
N GLY A 36 -13.66 -1.19 -3.24
CA GLY A 36 -14.38 -0.41 -4.24
C GLY A 36 -13.48 0.50 -5.08
N THR A 37 -12.18 0.22 -5.14
CA THR A 37 -11.22 0.99 -5.94
C THR A 37 -10.15 0.10 -6.55
N ASP A 38 -9.71 0.45 -7.75
CA ASP A 38 -8.64 -0.23 -8.47
C ASP A 38 -7.30 0.50 -8.33
N CYS A 39 -7.21 1.51 -7.45
CA CYS A 39 -5.97 2.27 -7.25
C CYS A 39 -4.91 1.54 -6.41
N VAL A 40 -5.24 0.34 -5.89
CA VAL A 40 -4.35 -0.52 -5.09
C VAL A 40 -4.07 -1.79 -5.88
N ASP A 41 -2.79 -2.09 -6.10
CA ASP A 41 -2.36 -3.25 -6.89
C ASP A 41 -2.32 -4.52 -6.04
N TYR A 42 -1.95 -4.41 -4.76
CA TYR A 42 -1.84 -5.54 -3.83
C TYR A 42 -2.29 -5.19 -2.42
N ILE A 43 -2.86 -6.17 -1.72
CA ILE A 43 -3.11 -6.12 -0.27
C ILE A 43 -2.23 -7.17 0.39
N ASP A 44 -1.30 -6.73 1.25
CA ASP A 44 -0.40 -7.62 2.00
C ASP A 44 -0.45 -7.25 3.50
N PRO A 45 -1.06 -8.08 4.36
CA PRO A 45 -1.19 -7.80 5.78
C PRO A 45 0.12 -7.92 6.56
N ASP A 46 1.15 -8.55 5.99
CA ASP A 46 2.36 -8.96 6.68
C ASP A 46 3.60 -8.12 6.34
N ILE A 47 3.46 -7.02 5.57
CA ILE A 47 4.56 -6.12 5.19
C ILE A 47 5.44 -5.72 6.37
N THR A 48 4.83 -5.40 7.52
CA THR A 48 5.58 -5.05 8.73
C THR A 48 6.41 -6.23 9.25
N LEU A 49 5.86 -7.45 9.23
CA LEU A 49 6.57 -8.65 9.64
C LEU A 49 7.72 -8.98 8.68
N TRP A 50 7.52 -8.82 7.37
CA TRP A 50 8.59 -8.96 6.38
C TRP A 50 9.72 -7.96 6.65
N GLY A 51 9.38 -6.70 6.91
CA GLY A 51 10.36 -5.67 7.28
C GLY A 51 11.15 -6.02 8.54
N LEU A 52 10.46 -6.47 9.60
CA LEU A 52 11.10 -6.91 10.85
C LEU A 52 12.04 -8.10 10.63
N LYS A 53 11.63 -9.07 9.81
CA LYS A 53 12.48 -10.22 9.44
C LYS A 53 13.76 -9.77 8.74
N ILE A 54 13.65 -8.89 7.74
CA ILE A 54 14.81 -8.35 7.01
C ILE A 54 15.75 -7.60 7.95
N ILE A 55 15.21 -6.77 8.86
CA ILE A 55 16.02 -6.05 9.85
C ILE A 55 16.74 -7.03 10.78
N TYR A 56 16.06 -8.06 11.27
CA TYR A 56 16.67 -9.09 12.11
C TYR A 56 17.82 -9.81 11.39
N GLU A 57 17.59 -10.25 10.14
CA GLU A 57 18.61 -10.94 9.33
C GLU A 57 19.84 -10.07 9.04
N LYS A 58 19.67 -8.76 8.90
CA LYS A 58 20.77 -7.80 8.72
C LYS A 58 21.62 -7.54 9.97
N ASN A 59 21.08 -7.78 11.16
CA ASN A 59 21.73 -7.48 12.44
C ASN A 59 22.21 -8.74 13.19
N LYS A 60 22.21 -9.88 12.51
CA LYS A 60 22.77 -11.14 13.02
C LYS A 60 24.26 -11.22 12.70
#